data_AF-A0A853FGY0-F1
#
_entry.id   AF-A0A853FGY0-F1
#
_cell.length_a   1.000
_cell.length_b   1.000
_cell.length_c   1.000
_cell.angle_alpha   90.00
_cell.angle_beta   90.00
_cell.angle_gamma   90.00
#
_symmetry.space_group_name_H-M   'P 1'
#
loop_
_entity.id
_entity.type
_entity.pdbx_description
1 polymer ?
#
loop_
_entity_poly.entity_id
_entity_poly.type
_entity_poly.pdbx_seq_one_letter_code
_entity_poly.pdbx_strand_id
1 'polypeptide(L)'
;MHYTKSRSHRGKKLVAALIGAALVSAAGISQAADMEKVSFAYPTNISLSNAPTLMAVGMGYFKEAGLDVSINFFQGSAVMLPQIAQKHVTFGWITPDPLVVSLQPKRDPLPVKMFYNGIYLSPFEIVVPADSPLQSLKDLKGKKIGVGAMSWGNVLVTETMLKDLGYTQQKDYTLVPVGVGPTAFRALQDGSIDALNLFDTFHTQMENRGAKLRRLPFEKKYRELFSSGLIAHNDTLKERPDLVVAFGKAATKGVIACNANPVACVKNFWKLYPNTKPAQGTEQEKLDDAVKVLQVRLKTMIPPEGLKEMGYYTEEAWKHYAELLHAGGQLPTADVPVQTLYTNDFVKSINDFDADAVVAAAKSKE
;
A
#
# COMPACT_ATOMS: atom_id res chain seq x y z
N MET A 1 54.66 -88.81 36.70
CA MET A 1 53.48 -88.28 35.98
C MET A 1 53.97 -87.16 35.07
N HIS A 2 53.91 -87.25 33.74
CA HIS A 2 52.72 -87.24 32.86
C HIS A 2 52.07 -85.84 32.82
N TYR A 3 51.74 -85.22 31.68
CA TYR A 3 51.64 -85.67 30.26
C TYR A 3 51.84 -84.42 29.33
N THR A 4 52.73 -84.44 28.33
CA THR A 4 52.50 -84.59 26.85
C THR A 4 52.42 -83.32 25.97
N LYS A 5 52.91 -83.45 24.72
CA LYS A 5 52.94 -82.46 23.62
C LYS A 5 51.74 -82.64 22.66
N SER A 6 51.41 -81.60 21.87
CA SER A 6 51.24 -81.59 20.39
C SER A 6 50.51 -80.30 19.96
N ARG A 7 50.99 -79.42 19.04
CA ARG A 7 50.88 -79.47 17.56
C ARG A 7 49.49 -79.93 17.06
N SER A 8 48.78 -79.31 16.09
CA SER A 8 49.01 -78.13 15.23
C SER A 8 47.64 -77.73 14.58
N HIS A 9 47.42 -76.85 13.58
CA HIS A 9 48.27 -76.26 12.52
C HIS A 9 47.57 -75.04 11.83
N ARG A 10 48.32 -74.32 10.97
CA ARG A 10 47.89 -73.46 9.82
C ARG A 10 46.68 -72.50 9.91
N GLY A 11 46.99 -71.20 9.79
CA GLY A 11 46.14 -70.19 9.13
C GLY A 11 47.02 -69.04 8.62
N LYS A 12 47.16 -68.89 7.29
CA LYS A 12 47.91 -67.78 6.65
C LYS A 12 46.93 -66.87 5.89
N LYS A 13 47.32 -65.58 5.75
CA LYS A 13 46.68 -64.53 4.93
C LYS A 13 45.37 -63.98 5.55
N LEU A 14 44.96 -62.72 5.36
CA LEU A 14 45.52 -61.61 4.55
C LEU A 14 45.73 -60.35 5.42
N VAL A 15 46.72 -59.53 5.04
CA VAL A 15 46.67 -58.08 5.26
C VAL A 15 45.76 -57.51 4.19
N ALA A 16 44.70 -56.81 4.57
CA ALA A 16 43.83 -56.07 3.66
C ALA A 16 43.73 -54.63 4.15
N ALA A 17 44.44 -53.72 3.47
CA ALA A 17 44.33 -52.30 3.72
C ALA A 17 42.99 -51.80 3.17
N LEU A 18 42.09 -51.35 4.04
CA LEU A 18 40.89 -50.61 3.66
C LEU A 18 41.14 -49.12 3.89
N ILE A 19 41.71 -48.48 2.87
CA ILE A 19 41.60 -47.03 2.69
C ILE A 19 40.16 -46.74 2.25
N GLY A 20 39.24 -46.78 3.21
CA GLY A 20 37.87 -46.35 3.03
C GLY A 20 37.83 -44.83 3.02
N ALA A 21 37.54 -44.22 1.87
CA ALA A 21 37.51 -42.77 1.72
C ALA A 21 36.51 -42.15 2.71
N ALA A 22 37.02 -41.28 3.58
CA ALA A 22 36.19 -40.33 4.33
C ALA A 22 35.65 -39.29 3.35
N LEU A 23 34.61 -39.65 2.61
CA LEU A 23 33.79 -38.69 1.88
C LEU A 23 33.21 -37.73 2.92
N VAL A 24 33.74 -36.51 2.90
CA VAL A 24 33.25 -35.39 3.70
C VAL A 24 31.84 -35.08 3.21
N SER A 25 30.85 -35.71 3.84
CA SER A 25 29.46 -35.28 3.79
C SER A 25 29.34 -33.96 4.54
N ALA A 26 29.85 -32.90 3.92
CA ALA A 26 29.44 -31.53 4.19
C ALA A 26 27.99 -31.38 3.74
N ALA A 27 27.08 -32.06 4.47
CA ALA A 27 25.67 -31.76 4.44
C ALA A 27 25.57 -30.32 4.90
N GLY A 28 25.38 -29.42 3.93
CA GLY A 28 25.27 -28.00 4.19
C GLY A 28 24.18 -27.80 5.24
N ILE A 29 24.60 -27.38 6.43
CA ILE A 29 23.70 -26.69 7.35
C ILE A 29 23.21 -25.51 6.53
N SER A 30 21.99 -25.61 6.01
CA SER A 30 21.32 -24.49 5.37
C SER A 30 21.09 -23.47 6.48
N GLN A 31 22.09 -22.61 6.66
CA GLN A 31 22.04 -21.47 7.53
C GLN A 31 20.93 -20.63 6.95
N ALA A 32 19.74 -20.72 7.55
CA ALA A 32 18.60 -19.92 7.15
C ALA A 32 19.08 -18.47 7.19
N ALA A 33 19.21 -17.84 6.02
CA ALA A 33 19.72 -16.49 5.95
C ALA A 33 18.80 -15.61 6.79
N ASP A 34 19.36 -14.95 7.81
CA ASP A 34 18.59 -14.06 8.67
C ASP A 34 17.95 -12.98 7.78
N MET A 35 16.63 -13.05 7.66
CA MET A 35 15.88 -12.13 6.80
C MET A 35 16.02 -10.70 7.33
N GLU A 36 16.25 -9.73 6.42
CA GLU A 36 16.33 -8.33 6.84
C GLU A 36 14.95 -7.88 7.36
N LYS A 37 14.93 -7.36 8.58
CA LYS A 37 13.71 -6.87 9.23
C LYS A 37 13.31 -5.52 8.66
N VAL A 38 12.10 -5.46 8.14
CA VAL A 38 11.53 -4.28 7.49
C VAL A 38 10.27 -3.83 8.21
N SER A 39 10.14 -2.54 8.46
CA SER A 39 8.91 -1.92 8.95
C SER A 39 8.20 -1.21 7.79
N PHE A 40 7.03 -1.70 7.41
CA PHE A 40 6.18 -1.10 6.37
C PHE A 40 4.89 -0.54 7.00
N ALA A 41 4.57 0.72 6.72
CA ALA A 41 3.45 1.41 7.35
C ALA A 41 2.38 1.94 6.37
N TYR A 42 1.13 1.97 6.83
CA TYR A 42 0.02 2.66 6.18
C TYR A 42 -0.56 3.78 7.08
N PRO A 43 -1.08 4.87 6.50
CA PRO A 43 -1.66 6.02 7.22
C PRO A 43 -3.12 5.82 7.62
N THR A 44 -3.68 4.62 7.47
CA THR A 44 -5.06 4.30 7.84
C THR A 44 -5.14 2.92 8.48
N ASN A 45 -6.23 2.64 9.21
CA ASN A 45 -6.55 1.28 9.65
C ASN A 45 -6.58 0.28 8.48
N ILE A 46 -6.30 -0.99 8.81
CA ILE A 46 -6.36 -2.13 7.88
C ILE A 46 -7.72 -2.22 7.18
N SER A 47 -7.70 -2.32 5.85
CA SER A 47 -8.87 -2.41 4.97
C SER A 47 -8.55 -3.13 3.67
N LEU A 48 -9.57 -3.54 2.90
CA LEU A 48 -9.37 -4.17 1.58
C LEU A 48 -8.58 -3.29 0.60
N SER A 49 -8.52 -1.96 0.80
CA SER A 49 -7.68 -1.07 0.00
C SER A 49 -6.17 -1.37 0.13
N ASN A 50 -5.75 -2.05 1.20
CA ASN A 50 -4.37 -2.47 1.44
C ASN A 50 -4.07 -3.87 0.86
N ALA A 51 -5.08 -4.62 0.42
CA ALA A 51 -4.92 -6.00 -0.05
C ALA A 51 -3.94 -6.17 -1.24
N PRO A 52 -3.88 -5.27 -2.25
CA PRO A 52 -2.99 -5.43 -3.39
C PRO A 52 -1.50 -5.58 -3.02
N THR A 53 -0.98 -4.65 -2.22
CA THR A 53 0.40 -4.70 -1.73
C THR A 53 0.63 -5.82 -0.71
N LEU A 54 -0.39 -6.16 0.10
CA LEU A 54 -0.31 -7.24 1.09
C LEU A 54 -0.41 -8.66 0.46
N MET A 55 -0.81 -8.78 -0.80
CA MET A 55 -0.76 -10.04 -1.55
C MET A 55 0.68 -10.58 -1.67
N ALA A 56 1.69 -9.71 -1.62
CA ALA A 56 3.11 -10.11 -1.57
C ALA A 56 3.46 -10.97 -0.35
N VAL A 57 2.75 -10.82 0.78
CA VAL A 57 2.93 -11.68 1.98
C VAL A 57 2.38 -13.09 1.71
N GLY A 58 1.20 -13.18 1.11
CA GLY A 58 0.52 -14.44 0.80
C GLY A 58 1.19 -15.26 -0.28
N MET A 59 1.72 -14.57 -1.30
CA MET A 59 2.49 -15.19 -2.37
C MET A 59 3.93 -15.55 -1.95
N GLY A 60 4.43 -15.01 -0.84
CA GLY A 60 5.78 -15.27 -0.34
C GLY A 60 6.87 -14.35 -0.90
N TYR A 61 6.52 -13.39 -1.76
CA TYR A 61 7.47 -12.53 -2.48
C TYR A 61 8.41 -11.72 -1.58
N PHE A 62 7.98 -11.34 -0.36
CA PHE A 62 8.90 -10.72 0.61
C PHE A 62 9.94 -11.72 1.15
N LYS A 63 9.54 -12.97 1.40
CA LYS A 63 10.46 -14.03 1.86
C LYS A 63 11.42 -14.48 0.77
N GLU A 64 10.95 -14.58 -0.47
CA GLU A 64 11.80 -14.79 -1.66
C GLU A 64 12.87 -13.70 -1.81
N ALA A 65 12.54 -12.47 -1.42
CA ALA A 65 13.43 -11.32 -1.41
C ALA A 65 14.31 -11.23 -0.13
N GLY A 66 14.22 -12.21 0.78
CA GLY A 66 14.98 -12.23 2.04
C GLY A 66 14.49 -11.24 3.11
N LEU A 67 13.23 -10.78 3.05
CA LEU A 67 12.68 -9.74 3.92
C LEU A 67 11.64 -10.27 4.92
N ASP A 68 11.84 -9.93 6.20
CA ASP A 68 10.85 -10.12 7.27
C ASP A 68 10.07 -8.80 7.48
N VAL A 69 8.94 -8.68 6.78
CA VAL A 69 8.16 -7.43 6.74
C VAL A 69 7.09 -7.39 7.82
N SER A 70 7.29 -6.51 8.79
CA SER A 70 6.27 -6.11 9.77
C SER A 70 5.36 -5.01 9.20
N ILE A 71 4.05 -5.15 9.38
CA ILE A 71 3.04 -4.22 8.85
C ILE A 71 2.44 -3.38 9.98
N ASN A 72 2.52 -2.05 9.86
CA ASN A 72 2.08 -1.07 10.84
C ASN A 72 0.98 -0.15 10.29
N PHE A 73 0.10 0.34 11.16
CA PHE A 73 -1.03 1.20 10.79
C PHE A 73 -1.08 2.46 11.68
N PHE A 74 -1.21 3.62 11.06
CA PHE A 74 -1.26 4.94 11.71
C PHE A 74 -2.62 5.62 11.48
N GLN A 75 -2.90 6.68 12.24
CA GLN A 75 -4.10 7.51 12.10
C GLN A 75 -3.81 8.80 11.31
N GLY A 76 -3.40 8.65 10.05
CA GLY A 76 -3.16 9.72 9.09
C GLY A 76 -1.70 9.89 8.66
N SER A 77 -1.51 10.43 7.45
CA SER A 77 -0.20 10.68 6.83
C SER A 77 0.66 11.60 7.69
N ALA A 78 0.05 12.59 8.34
CA ALA A 78 0.75 13.53 9.24
C ALA A 78 1.38 12.87 10.47
N VAL A 79 0.88 11.71 10.90
CA VAL A 79 1.43 10.94 12.05
C VAL A 79 2.50 9.95 11.59
N MET A 80 2.32 9.35 10.42
CA MET A 80 3.25 8.37 9.85
C MET A 80 4.54 9.01 9.33
N LEU A 81 4.45 10.17 8.69
CA LEU A 81 5.59 10.82 8.01
C LEU A 81 6.78 11.13 8.93
N PRO A 82 6.60 11.66 10.17
CA PRO A 82 7.68 11.79 11.14
C PRO A 82 8.37 10.47 11.51
N GLN A 83 7.65 9.34 11.53
CA GLN A 83 8.23 8.03 11.88
C GLN A 83 9.18 7.51 10.79
N ILE A 84 8.92 7.87 9.53
CA ILE A 84 9.80 7.56 8.40
C ILE A 84 11.01 8.51 8.41
N ALA A 85 10.79 9.81 8.66
CA ALA A 85 11.86 10.79 8.81
C ALA A 85 12.80 10.50 10.00
N GLN A 86 12.30 9.85 11.06
CA GLN A 86 13.09 9.38 12.21
C GLN A 86 13.61 7.94 12.05
N LYS A 87 13.40 7.30 10.89
CA LYS A 87 13.79 5.91 10.57
C LYS A 87 13.19 4.81 11.47
N HIS A 88 12.18 5.12 12.29
CA HIS A 88 11.38 4.11 13.04
C HIS A 88 10.54 3.23 12.11
N VAL A 89 10.18 3.76 10.94
CA VAL A 89 9.52 3.04 9.84
C VAL A 89 10.47 3.03 8.63
N THR A 90 10.66 1.87 8.02
CA THR A 90 11.57 1.70 6.87
C THR A 90 10.92 2.22 5.59
N PHE A 91 9.67 1.80 5.35
CA PHE A 91 8.88 2.15 4.18
C PHE A 91 7.47 2.57 4.60
N GLY A 92 6.89 3.56 3.92
CA GLY A 92 5.49 3.94 4.09
C GLY A 92 4.71 3.90 2.79
N TRP A 93 3.39 3.79 2.87
CA TRP A 93 2.46 3.99 1.76
C TRP A 93 1.70 5.31 1.95
N ILE A 94 2.19 6.41 1.38
CA ILE A 94 1.70 7.75 1.71
C ILE A 94 1.08 8.48 0.52
N THR A 95 0.20 9.44 0.80
CA THR A 95 -0.26 10.44 -0.17
C THR A 95 0.77 11.58 -0.31
N PRO A 96 0.87 12.26 -1.47
CA PRO A 96 1.90 13.27 -1.72
C PRO A 96 1.63 14.62 -1.03
N ASP A 97 0.38 14.90 -0.66
CA ASP A 97 -0.07 16.22 -0.21
C ASP A 97 0.75 16.77 0.98
N PRO A 98 1.04 15.99 2.05
CA PRO A 98 1.88 16.44 3.16
C PRO A 98 3.34 16.68 2.78
N LEU A 99 3.86 16.00 1.75
CA LEU A 99 5.22 16.23 1.24
C LEU A 99 5.29 17.55 0.47
N VAL A 100 4.30 17.83 -0.40
CA VAL A 100 4.22 19.11 -1.12
C VAL A 100 4.07 20.27 -0.15
N VAL A 101 3.20 20.15 0.86
CA VAL A 101 3.05 21.14 1.95
C VAL A 101 4.30 21.24 2.86
N SER A 102 5.20 20.26 2.86
CA SER A 102 6.48 20.38 3.58
C SER A 102 7.46 21.34 2.90
N LEU A 103 7.31 21.62 1.60
CA LEU A 103 8.14 22.59 0.85
C LEU A 103 7.75 24.06 1.09
N GLN A 104 6.84 24.35 2.02
CA GLN A 104 6.52 25.73 2.39
C GLN A 104 7.80 26.50 2.83
N PRO A 105 8.00 27.74 2.37
CA PRO A 105 9.15 28.56 2.76
C PRO A 105 9.32 28.64 4.28
N LYS A 106 10.58 28.67 4.75
CA LYS A 106 10.97 28.67 6.17
C LYS A 106 10.68 27.38 6.93
N ARG A 107 10.49 26.25 6.24
CA ARG A 107 10.56 24.90 6.79
C ARG A 107 11.74 24.15 6.22
N ASP A 108 12.37 23.31 7.04
CA ASP A 108 13.37 22.37 6.56
C ASP A 108 12.70 21.24 5.77
N PRO A 109 13.18 20.90 4.56
CA PRO A 109 12.69 19.75 3.82
C PRO A 109 12.81 18.47 4.62
N LEU A 110 11.76 17.65 4.63
CA LEU A 110 11.80 16.36 5.29
C LEU A 110 12.81 15.42 4.58
N PRO A 111 13.61 14.61 5.31
CA PRO A 111 14.67 13.79 4.73
C PRO A 111 14.12 12.49 4.11
N VAL A 112 13.07 12.60 3.30
CA VAL A 112 12.29 11.49 2.74
C VAL A 112 11.91 11.76 1.29
N LYS A 113 11.76 10.69 0.50
CA LYS A 113 11.29 10.75 -0.90
C LYS A 113 10.36 9.60 -1.23
N MET A 114 9.38 9.87 -2.08
CA MET A 114 8.60 8.82 -2.74
C MET A 114 9.44 8.18 -3.86
N PHE A 115 9.45 6.86 -3.96
CA PHE A 115 10.27 6.12 -4.93
C PHE A 115 9.48 5.17 -5.85
N TYR A 116 8.16 5.11 -5.65
CA TYR A 116 7.26 4.28 -6.45
C TYR A 116 5.83 4.84 -6.39
N ASN A 117 5.27 5.22 -7.53
CA ASN A 117 3.86 5.58 -7.70
C ASN A 117 2.96 4.35 -7.68
N GLY A 118 2.02 4.29 -6.72
CA GLY A 118 1.18 3.12 -6.49
C GLY A 118 -0.29 3.29 -6.84
N ILE A 119 -0.77 4.53 -7.03
CA ILE A 119 -2.14 4.86 -7.40
C ILE A 119 -2.10 6.07 -8.35
N TYR A 120 -2.44 5.86 -9.61
CA TYR A 120 -2.27 6.83 -10.70
C TYR A 120 -3.45 7.79 -10.87
N LEU A 121 -4.62 7.46 -10.31
CA LEU A 121 -5.84 8.27 -10.36
C LEU A 121 -6.46 8.37 -8.98
N SER A 122 -7.02 9.53 -8.65
CA SER A 122 -7.48 9.84 -7.29
C SER A 122 -8.65 8.91 -6.91
N PRO A 123 -8.49 8.07 -5.86
CA PRO A 123 -9.55 7.21 -5.35
C PRO A 123 -10.47 7.96 -4.38
N PHE A 124 -10.29 9.27 -4.16
CA PHE A 124 -11.11 10.05 -3.26
C PHE A 124 -12.38 10.53 -3.95
N GLU A 125 -13.52 10.37 -3.28
CA GLU A 125 -14.82 10.80 -3.77
C GLU A 125 -15.52 11.62 -2.67
N ILE A 126 -16.48 12.47 -3.05
CA ILE A 126 -17.48 13.00 -2.12
C ILE A 126 -18.82 12.38 -2.52
N VAL A 127 -19.49 11.73 -1.58
CA VAL A 127 -20.80 11.10 -1.78
C VAL A 127 -21.87 11.76 -0.92
N VAL A 128 -23.10 11.68 -1.40
CA VAL A 128 -24.33 12.04 -0.68
C VAL A 128 -25.34 10.90 -0.83
N PRO A 129 -26.40 10.82 0.00
CA PRO A 129 -27.54 9.94 -0.27
C PRO A 129 -28.09 10.15 -1.67
N ALA A 130 -28.55 9.10 -2.36
CA ALA A 130 -28.96 9.20 -3.76
C ALA A 130 -30.15 10.15 -3.99
N ASP A 131 -31.03 10.26 -3.00
CA ASP A 131 -32.18 11.16 -2.91
C ASP A 131 -31.84 12.56 -2.38
N SER A 132 -30.58 12.81 -2.00
CA SER A 132 -30.12 14.13 -1.56
C SER A 132 -30.31 15.19 -2.66
N PRO A 133 -30.72 16.43 -2.31
CA PRO A 133 -30.84 17.52 -3.28
C PRO A 133 -29.47 18.03 -3.79
N LEU A 134 -28.37 17.73 -3.10
CA LEU A 134 -27.04 18.31 -3.36
C LEU A 134 -26.41 17.69 -4.62
N GLN A 135 -26.50 18.32 -5.79
CA GLN A 135 -26.08 17.70 -7.06
C GLN A 135 -24.57 17.85 -7.37
N SER A 136 -23.90 18.82 -6.77
CA SER A 136 -22.55 19.25 -7.10
C SER A 136 -21.77 19.73 -5.88
N LEU A 137 -20.47 19.95 -6.03
CA LEU A 137 -19.63 20.55 -4.99
C LEU A 137 -20.09 21.97 -4.59
N LYS A 138 -20.80 22.68 -5.47
CA LYS A 138 -21.35 24.02 -5.16
C LYS A 138 -22.48 23.95 -4.12
N ASP A 139 -23.19 22.83 -4.06
CA ASP A 139 -24.30 22.63 -3.12
C ASP A 139 -23.79 22.32 -1.69
N LEU A 140 -22.47 22.14 -1.51
CA LEU A 140 -21.84 21.95 -0.20
C LEU A 140 -21.70 23.24 0.62
N LYS A 141 -22.17 24.38 0.09
CA LYS A 141 -22.21 25.62 0.87
C LYS A 141 -23.22 25.53 2.02
N GLY A 142 -22.76 25.86 3.23
CA GLY A 142 -23.48 25.71 4.50
C GLY A 142 -23.56 24.28 5.01
N LYS A 143 -22.79 23.34 4.46
CA LYS A 143 -22.91 21.89 4.74
C LYS A 143 -21.82 21.34 5.62
N LYS A 144 -22.15 20.23 6.29
CA LYS A 144 -21.22 19.39 7.03
C LYS A 144 -20.74 18.24 6.14
N ILE A 145 -19.43 18.13 5.97
CA ILE A 145 -18.80 17.09 5.15
C ILE A 145 -18.03 16.16 6.09
N GLY A 146 -18.43 14.91 6.16
CA GLY A 146 -17.70 13.88 6.89
C GLY A 146 -16.34 13.60 6.25
N VAL A 147 -15.30 13.45 7.07
CA VAL A 147 -13.97 12.96 6.65
C VAL A 147 -13.52 11.82 7.55
N GLY A 148 -12.59 10.99 7.08
CA GLY A 148 -12.01 9.91 7.86
C GLY A 148 -11.35 10.41 9.16
N ALA A 149 -10.34 11.27 9.01
CA ALA A 149 -9.78 12.08 10.08
C ALA A 149 -9.16 13.36 9.49
N MET A 150 -9.04 14.42 10.29
CA MET A 150 -8.40 15.68 9.86
C MET A 150 -6.90 15.53 9.52
N SER A 151 -6.27 14.43 9.94
CA SER A 151 -4.86 14.09 9.70
C SER A 151 -4.61 13.35 8.37
N TRP A 152 -5.64 13.10 7.56
CA TRP A 152 -5.53 12.45 6.26
C TRP A 152 -5.11 13.46 5.18
N GLY A 153 -4.19 13.09 4.29
CA GLY A 153 -3.62 14.03 3.32
C GLY A 153 -4.64 14.65 2.35
N ASN A 154 -5.67 13.89 1.96
CA ASN A 154 -6.72 14.36 1.04
C ASN A 154 -7.64 15.45 1.61
N VAL A 155 -7.57 15.73 2.91
CA VAL A 155 -8.27 16.88 3.50
C VAL A 155 -7.79 18.16 2.84
N LEU A 156 -6.49 18.28 2.57
CA LEU A 156 -5.89 19.43 1.87
C LEU A 156 -6.44 19.60 0.45
N VAL A 157 -6.64 18.49 -0.28
CA VAL A 157 -7.25 18.50 -1.62
C VAL A 157 -8.74 18.82 -1.55
N THR A 158 -9.46 18.37 -0.52
CA THR A 158 -10.88 18.67 -0.32
C THR A 158 -11.11 20.13 0.05
N GLU A 159 -10.29 20.68 0.94
CA GLU A 159 -10.27 22.11 1.25
C GLU A 159 -9.95 22.95 0.00
N THR A 160 -8.99 22.49 -0.81
CA THR A 160 -8.65 23.10 -2.12
C THR A 160 -9.83 23.11 -3.08
N MET A 161 -10.51 21.97 -3.30
CA MET A 161 -11.68 21.87 -4.18
C MET A 161 -12.81 22.85 -3.79
N LEU A 162 -13.00 23.08 -2.49
CA LEU A 162 -14.03 23.99 -1.98
C LEU A 162 -13.54 25.45 -2.03
N LYS A 163 -12.23 25.68 -1.87
CA LYS A 163 -11.62 27.01 -1.98
C LYS A 163 -11.70 27.56 -3.41
N ASP A 164 -11.51 26.73 -4.42
CA ASP A 164 -11.71 27.07 -5.84
C ASP A 164 -13.15 27.54 -6.15
N LEU A 165 -14.14 27.07 -5.37
CA LEU A 165 -15.53 27.54 -5.44
C LEU A 165 -15.79 28.82 -4.61
N GLY A 166 -14.75 29.38 -4.01
CA GLY A 166 -14.80 30.56 -3.14
C GLY A 166 -15.22 30.27 -1.70
N TYR A 167 -15.26 29.01 -1.26
CA TYR A 167 -15.72 28.64 0.08
C TYR A 167 -14.57 28.61 1.09
N THR A 168 -14.88 28.99 2.34
CA THR A 168 -13.93 28.98 3.45
C THR A 168 -14.42 28.07 4.57
N GLN A 169 -13.55 27.18 5.07
CA GLN A 169 -13.86 26.28 6.19
C GLN A 169 -14.30 27.06 7.44
N GLN A 170 -15.23 26.50 8.21
CA GLN A 170 -15.92 27.10 9.36
C GLN A 170 -16.78 28.34 9.06
N LYS A 171 -16.81 28.84 7.81
CA LYS A 171 -17.68 29.94 7.37
C LYS A 171 -18.72 29.47 6.36
N ASP A 172 -18.27 28.76 5.33
CA ASP A 172 -19.08 28.30 4.21
C ASP A 172 -19.27 26.77 4.20
N TYR A 173 -18.54 26.00 5.01
CA TYR A 173 -18.74 24.56 5.24
C TYR A 173 -17.99 24.11 6.51
N THR A 174 -18.29 22.92 7.02
CA THR A 174 -17.56 22.32 8.16
C THR A 174 -17.12 20.90 7.81
N LEU A 175 -15.84 20.58 7.99
CA LEU A 175 -15.37 19.18 7.98
C LEU A 175 -15.58 18.54 9.35
N VAL A 176 -16.10 17.32 9.36
CA VAL A 176 -16.42 16.56 10.57
C VAL A 176 -15.68 15.22 10.55
N PRO A 177 -14.75 14.94 11.47
CA PRO A 177 -14.08 13.65 11.53
C PRO A 177 -15.07 12.58 12.05
N VAL A 178 -15.54 11.72 11.15
CA VAL A 178 -16.53 10.66 11.43
C VAL A 178 -15.94 9.24 11.38
N GLY A 179 -14.64 9.12 11.09
CA GLY A 179 -13.98 7.83 10.92
C GLY A 179 -14.38 7.14 9.62
N VAL A 180 -14.43 5.81 9.64
CA VAL A 180 -14.70 4.97 8.45
C VAL A 180 -15.76 3.91 8.76
N GLY A 181 -16.26 3.26 7.70
CA GLY A 181 -17.15 2.11 7.84
C GLY A 181 -18.49 2.47 8.50
N PRO A 182 -19.02 1.64 9.43
CA PRO A 182 -20.36 1.82 9.97
C PRO A 182 -20.62 3.16 10.68
N THR A 183 -19.61 3.77 11.31
CA THR A 183 -19.78 5.05 12.01
C THR A 183 -19.96 6.21 11.03
N ALA A 184 -19.11 6.29 10.00
CA ALA A 184 -19.25 7.27 8.93
C ALA A 184 -20.56 7.08 8.13
N PHE A 185 -20.97 5.82 7.90
CA PHE A 185 -22.22 5.53 7.21
C PHE A 185 -23.44 5.99 8.02
N ARG A 186 -23.52 5.68 9.32
CA ARG A 186 -24.61 6.15 10.18
C ARG A 186 -24.71 7.68 10.20
N ALA A 187 -23.58 8.37 10.37
CA ALA A 187 -23.55 9.83 10.37
C ALA A 187 -24.09 10.48 9.07
N LEU A 188 -23.98 9.78 7.93
CA LEU A 188 -24.57 10.19 6.66
C LEU A 188 -26.07 9.84 6.56
N GLN A 189 -26.49 8.71 7.15
CA GLN A 189 -27.90 8.29 7.16
C GLN A 189 -28.77 9.09 8.13
N ASP A 190 -28.23 9.50 9.29
CA ASP A 190 -28.94 10.26 10.33
C ASP A 190 -28.89 11.78 10.12
N GLY A 191 -28.17 12.26 9.10
CA GLY A 191 -28.04 13.67 8.77
C GLY A 191 -27.07 14.43 9.69
N SER A 192 -26.25 13.75 10.50
CA SER A 192 -25.16 14.39 11.25
C SER A 192 -24.14 15.07 10.32
N ILE A 193 -23.96 14.52 9.11
CA ILE A 193 -23.24 15.11 7.97
C ILE A 193 -24.13 15.07 6.72
N ASP A 194 -24.02 16.08 5.85
CA ASP A 194 -24.78 16.18 4.59
C ASP A 194 -24.11 15.42 3.43
N ALA A 195 -22.79 15.28 3.49
CA ALA A 195 -21.95 14.62 2.51
C ALA A 195 -20.77 13.90 3.19
N LEU A 196 -20.16 12.92 2.53
CA LEU A 196 -19.05 12.13 3.07
C LEU A 196 -17.89 12.04 2.07
N ASN A 197 -16.68 12.33 2.53
CA ASN A 197 -15.44 12.27 1.77
C ASN A 197 -14.54 11.13 2.27
N LEU A 198 -14.50 10.03 1.50
CA LEU A 198 -13.65 8.87 1.75
C LEU A 198 -13.12 8.30 0.41
N PHE A 199 -12.41 7.18 0.50
CA PHE A 199 -12.02 6.37 -0.65
C PHE A 199 -13.20 5.66 -1.31
N ASP A 200 -13.11 5.52 -2.63
CA ASP A 200 -13.76 4.56 -3.52
C ASP A 200 -14.18 3.24 -2.83
N THR A 201 -13.22 2.53 -2.25
CA THR A 201 -13.39 1.25 -1.53
C THR A 201 -14.28 1.32 -0.30
N PHE A 202 -14.35 2.46 0.39
CA PHE A 202 -15.26 2.64 1.53
C PHE A 202 -16.70 2.90 1.06
N HIS A 203 -16.89 3.70 0.00
CA HIS A 203 -18.22 3.90 -0.58
C HIS A 203 -18.75 2.61 -1.19
N THR A 204 -17.93 1.86 -1.95
CA THR A 204 -18.35 0.54 -2.49
C THR A 204 -18.73 -0.44 -1.37
N GLN A 205 -18.03 -0.45 -0.23
CA GLN A 205 -18.43 -1.25 0.94
C GLN A 205 -19.76 -0.80 1.57
N MET A 206 -20.13 0.47 1.48
CA MET A 206 -21.44 0.96 1.92
C MET A 206 -22.53 0.54 0.93
N GLU A 207 -22.26 0.66 -0.38
CA GLU A 207 -23.19 0.28 -1.45
C GLU A 207 -23.52 -1.21 -1.45
N ASN A 208 -22.53 -2.07 -1.19
CA ASN A 208 -22.73 -3.50 -0.98
C ASN A 208 -23.65 -3.80 0.21
N ARG A 209 -23.68 -2.92 1.22
CA ARG A 209 -24.59 -2.99 2.39
C ARG A 209 -25.92 -2.26 2.15
N GLY A 210 -26.28 -1.99 0.90
CA GLY A 210 -27.55 -1.38 0.50
C GLY A 210 -27.58 0.15 0.53
N ALA A 211 -26.45 0.83 0.78
CA ALA A 211 -26.39 2.29 0.69
C ALA A 211 -26.65 2.74 -0.76
N LYS A 212 -27.64 3.62 -0.96
CA LYS A 212 -27.85 4.30 -2.24
C LYS A 212 -27.09 5.63 -2.18
N LEU A 213 -25.94 5.67 -2.84
CA LEU A 213 -25.05 6.83 -2.83
C LEU A 213 -24.95 7.47 -4.22
N ARG A 214 -24.84 8.79 -4.26
CA ARG A 214 -24.51 9.56 -5.46
C ARG A 214 -23.18 10.27 -5.24
N ARG A 215 -22.23 10.03 -6.14
CA ARG A 215 -20.93 10.71 -6.16
C ARG A 215 -21.10 12.11 -6.74
N LEU A 216 -20.57 13.12 -6.08
CA LEU A 216 -20.55 14.49 -6.59
C LEU A 216 -19.44 14.61 -7.64
N PRO A 217 -19.70 15.24 -8.80
CA PRO A 217 -18.71 15.32 -9.88
C PRO A 217 -17.54 16.24 -9.50
N PHE A 218 -16.33 15.76 -9.68
CA PHE A 218 -15.09 16.54 -9.55
C PHE A 218 -14.60 16.99 -10.94
N GLU A 219 -14.00 18.18 -11.00
CA GLU A 219 -13.27 18.66 -12.18
C GLU A 219 -12.14 17.68 -12.58
N LYS A 220 -11.84 17.63 -13.88
CA LYS A 220 -10.79 16.77 -14.46
C LYS A 220 -9.46 16.89 -13.69
N LYS A 221 -9.07 18.14 -13.35
CA LYS A 221 -7.85 18.48 -12.61
C LYS A 221 -7.70 17.77 -11.25
N TYR A 222 -8.79 17.43 -10.56
CA TYR A 222 -8.73 16.72 -9.28
C TYR A 222 -8.82 15.19 -9.43
N ARG A 223 -9.51 14.70 -10.47
CA ARG A 223 -9.65 13.25 -10.73
C ARG A 223 -8.38 12.62 -11.29
N GLU A 224 -7.58 13.41 -12.00
CA GLU A 224 -6.32 12.97 -12.63
C GLU A 224 -5.09 13.13 -11.72
N LEU A 225 -5.28 13.51 -10.45
CA LEU A 225 -4.21 13.42 -9.46
C LEU A 225 -3.86 11.96 -9.21
N PHE A 226 -2.56 11.64 -9.18
CA PHE A 226 -2.10 10.42 -8.51
C PHE A 226 -2.42 10.50 -7.01
N SER A 227 -2.38 9.40 -6.26
CA SER A 227 -2.87 9.43 -4.87
C SER A 227 -1.94 8.86 -3.82
N SER A 228 -1.24 7.76 -4.08
CA SER A 228 -0.38 7.15 -3.06
C SER A 228 0.74 6.33 -3.66
N GLY A 229 1.82 6.15 -2.90
CA GLY A 229 2.98 5.41 -3.34
C GLY A 229 3.93 5.09 -2.19
N LEU A 230 5.03 4.41 -2.50
CA LEU A 230 6.04 4.05 -1.51
C LEU A 230 6.99 5.21 -1.24
N ILE A 231 7.27 5.42 0.03
CA ILE A 231 8.17 6.45 0.56
C ILE A 231 9.21 5.82 1.50
N ALA A 232 10.42 6.35 1.49
CA ALA A 232 11.50 5.99 2.41
C ALA A 232 12.31 7.22 2.83
N HIS A 233 13.15 7.05 3.86
CA HIS A 233 14.18 8.04 4.22
C HIS A 233 15.27 8.12 3.13
N ASN A 234 15.78 9.32 2.86
CA ASN A 234 16.81 9.58 1.84
C ASN A 234 18.04 8.68 2.02
N ASP A 235 18.56 8.57 3.24
CA ASP A 235 19.65 7.64 3.57
C ASP A 235 19.31 6.17 3.28
N THR A 236 18.06 5.71 3.47
CA THR A 236 17.69 4.33 3.07
C THR A 236 17.71 4.17 1.54
N LEU A 237 17.28 5.18 0.78
CA LEU A 237 17.40 5.18 -0.68
C LEU A 237 18.87 5.18 -1.15
N LYS A 238 19.73 5.93 -0.47
CA LYS A 238 21.14 6.11 -0.84
C LYS A 238 22.04 4.95 -0.40
N GLU A 239 21.86 4.46 0.82
CA GLU A 239 22.78 3.53 1.51
C GLU A 239 22.32 2.07 1.41
N ARG A 240 21.02 1.83 1.15
CA ARG A 240 20.44 0.50 0.99
C ARG A 240 19.59 0.36 -0.30
N PRO A 241 20.14 0.69 -1.49
CA PRO A 241 19.40 0.64 -2.74
C PRO A 241 18.84 -0.76 -3.04
N ASP A 242 19.59 -1.83 -2.71
CA ASP A 242 19.16 -3.21 -2.94
C ASP A 242 17.92 -3.57 -2.11
N LEU A 243 17.84 -3.11 -0.86
CA LEU A 243 16.65 -3.27 -0.01
C LEU A 243 15.42 -2.57 -0.61
N VAL A 244 15.62 -1.36 -1.15
CA VAL A 244 14.55 -0.56 -1.77
C VAL A 244 14.02 -1.27 -3.03
N VAL A 245 14.93 -1.79 -3.87
CA VAL A 245 14.56 -2.59 -5.05
C VAL A 245 13.87 -3.88 -4.63
N ALA A 246 14.42 -4.64 -3.67
CA ALA A 246 13.86 -5.90 -3.20
C ALA A 246 12.43 -5.73 -2.65
N PHE A 247 12.24 -4.73 -1.78
CA PHE A 247 10.93 -4.41 -1.19
C PHE A 247 9.94 -3.90 -2.25
N GLY A 248 10.35 -2.94 -3.09
CA GLY A 248 9.51 -2.38 -4.14
C GLY A 248 9.08 -3.43 -5.18
N LYS A 249 10.01 -4.30 -5.59
CA LYS A 249 9.76 -5.45 -6.49
C LYS A 249 8.76 -6.42 -5.88
N ALA A 250 8.95 -6.84 -4.62
CA ALA A 250 8.03 -7.73 -3.93
C ALA A 250 6.61 -7.13 -3.80
N ALA A 251 6.50 -5.85 -3.41
CA ALA A 251 5.23 -5.14 -3.33
C ALA A 251 4.53 -5.02 -4.70
N THR A 252 5.28 -4.73 -5.77
CA THR A 252 4.78 -4.63 -7.15
C THR A 252 4.27 -5.99 -7.66
N LYS A 253 5.04 -7.06 -7.44
CA LYS A 253 4.57 -8.44 -7.70
C LYS A 253 3.27 -8.75 -6.97
N GLY A 254 3.12 -8.26 -5.72
CA GLY A 254 1.87 -8.36 -4.95
C GLY A 254 0.69 -7.72 -5.67
N VAL A 255 0.82 -6.47 -6.11
CA VAL A 255 -0.23 -5.75 -6.85
C VAL A 255 -0.61 -6.48 -8.14
N ILE A 256 0.38 -6.94 -8.92
CA ILE A 256 0.15 -7.69 -10.16
C ILE A 256 -0.56 -9.02 -9.88
N ALA A 257 -0.11 -9.78 -8.88
CA ALA A 257 -0.76 -11.04 -8.49
C ALA A 257 -2.20 -10.82 -8.00
N CYS A 258 -2.44 -9.75 -7.24
CA CYS A 258 -3.77 -9.39 -6.78
C CYS A 258 -4.70 -8.98 -7.94
N ASN A 259 -4.17 -8.28 -8.95
CA ASN A 259 -4.91 -7.94 -10.16
C ASN A 259 -5.22 -9.18 -11.02
N ALA A 260 -4.28 -10.12 -11.11
CA ALA A 260 -4.43 -11.37 -11.85
C ALA A 260 -5.42 -12.35 -11.21
N ASN A 261 -5.55 -12.34 -9.88
CA ASN A 261 -6.50 -13.16 -9.14
C ASN A 261 -7.07 -12.41 -7.90
N PRO A 262 -8.11 -11.57 -8.09
CA PRO A 262 -8.74 -10.82 -7.00
C PRO A 262 -9.37 -11.72 -5.92
N VAL A 263 -9.85 -12.91 -6.30
CA VAL A 263 -10.43 -13.90 -5.37
C VAL A 263 -9.38 -14.41 -4.38
N ALA A 264 -8.25 -14.90 -4.89
CA ALA A 264 -7.14 -15.33 -4.03
C ALA A 264 -6.57 -14.16 -3.20
N CYS A 265 -6.59 -12.94 -3.74
CA CYS A 265 -6.17 -11.73 -3.02
C CYS A 265 -7.08 -11.43 -1.81
N VAL A 266 -8.41 -11.48 -1.97
CA VAL A 266 -9.36 -11.35 -0.85
C VAL A 266 -9.17 -12.48 0.18
N LYS A 267 -9.08 -13.73 -0.28
CA LYS A 267 -8.86 -14.90 0.61
C LYS A 267 -7.57 -14.75 1.43
N ASN A 268 -6.46 -14.35 0.79
CA ASN A 268 -5.21 -14.06 1.46
C ASN A 268 -5.35 -12.92 2.47
N PHE A 269 -6.00 -11.82 2.08
CA PHE A 269 -6.22 -10.68 2.96
C PHE A 269 -6.98 -11.07 4.23
N TRP A 270 -8.04 -11.87 4.12
CA TRP A 270 -8.77 -12.41 5.28
C TRP A 270 -7.97 -13.45 6.08
N LYS A 271 -7.07 -14.21 5.45
CA LYS A 271 -6.15 -15.11 6.17
C LYS A 271 -5.16 -14.32 7.04
N LEU A 272 -4.66 -13.20 6.53
CA LEU A 272 -3.74 -12.30 7.26
C LEU A 272 -4.48 -11.47 8.33
N TYR A 273 -5.72 -11.05 8.05
CA TYR A 273 -6.52 -10.20 8.94
C TYR A 273 -7.97 -10.72 9.07
N PRO A 274 -8.21 -11.83 9.81
CA PRO A 274 -9.53 -12.47 9.88
C PRO A 274 -10.67 -11.56 10.31
N ASN A 275 -10.40 -10.61 11.21
CA ASN A 275 -11.37 -9.63 11.72
C ASN A 275 -11.90 -8.65 10.65
N THR A 276 -11.31 -8.62 9.45
CA THR A 276 -11.78 -7.80 8.32
C THR A 276 -12.82 -8.50 7.45
N LYS A 277 -12.99 -9.82 7.61
CA LYS A 277 -14.00 -10.59 6.89
C LYS A 277 -15.40 -10.24 7.42
N PRO A 278 -16.40 -9.95 6.55
CA PRO A 278 -17.74 -9.64 7.02
C PRO A 278 -18.35 -10.82 7.81
N ALA A 279 -19.03 -10.51 8.91
CA ALA A 279 -19.68 -11.52 9.73
C ALA A 279 -20.94 -12.12 9.05
N GLN A 280 -21.77 -11.27 8.44
CA GLN A 280 -23.06 -11.61 7.84
C GLN A 280 -22.94 -11.94 6.34
N GLY A 281 -23.90 -12.69 5.81
CA GLY A 281 -23.90 -13.22 4.43
C GLY A 281 -23.31 -14.63 4.33
N THR A 282 -23.55 -15.29 3.19
CA THR A 282 -22.88 -16.53 2.79
C THR A 282 -21.41 -16.28 2.45
N GLU A 283 -20.60 -17.34 2.35
CA GLU A 283 -19.19 -17.21 1.97
C GLU A 283 -19.01 -16.60 0.58
N GLN A 284 -19.89 -16.94 -0.37
CA GLN A 284 -19.83 -16.46 -1.74
C GLN A 284 -20.19 -14.96 -1.83
N GLU A 285 -21.30 -14.54 -1.22
CA GLU A 285 -21.70 -13.12 -1.19
C GLU A 285 -20.60 -12.22 -0.59
N LYS A 286 -19.99 -12.66 0.53
CA LYS A 286 -18.86 -11.96 1.15
C LYS A 286 -17.69 -11.80 0.18
N LEU A 287 -17.38 -12.84 -0.58
CA LEU A 287 -16.26 -12.88 -1.51
C LEU A 287 -16.53 -11.98 -2.71
N ASP A 288 -17.73 -12.06 -3.31
CA ASP A 288 -18.12 -11.23 -4.46
C ASP A 288 -18.14 -9.74 -4.10
N ASP A 289 -18.69 -9.39 -2.93
CA ASP A 289 -18.65 -8.03 -2.39
C ASP A 289 -17.22 -7.51 -2.21
N ALA A 290 -16.35 -8.31 -1.61
CA ALA A 290 -14.96 -7.95 -1.37
C ALA A 290 -14.14 -7.85 -2.66
N VAL A 291 -14.39 -8.72 -3.64
CA VAL A 291 -13.80 -8.66 -4.98
C VAL A 291 -14.25 -7.40 -5.71
N LYS A 292 -15.52 -7.01 -5.64
CA LYS A 292 -16.03 -5.76 -6.22
C LYS A 292 -15.33 -4.53 -5.62
N VAL A 293 -15.17 -4.48 -4.29
CA VAL A 293 -14.42 -3.42 -3.60
C VAL A 293 -12.97 -3.37 -4.06
N LEU A 294 -12.32 -4.53 -4.16
CA LEU A 294 -10.93 -4.66 -4.56
C LEU A 294 -10.71 -4.25 -6.03
N GLN A 295 -11.61 -4.63 -6.94
CA GLN A 295 -11.56 -4.28 -8.36
C GLN A 295 -11.66 -2.77 -8.59
N VAL A 296 -12.44 -2.04 -7.80
CA VAL A 296 -12.51 -0.58 -7.87
C VAL A 296 -11.13 0.03 -7.55
N ARG A 297 -10.45 -0.47 -6.51
CA ARG A 297 -9.07 -0.05 -6.20
C ARG A 297 -8.06 -0.45 -7.27
N LEU A 298 -8.09 -1.69 -7.76
CA LEU A 298 -7.12 -2.18 -8.74
C LEU A 298 -7.12 -1.34 -10.03
N LYS A 299 -8.28 -0.83 -10.46
CA LYS A 299 -8.40 0.09 -11.61
C LYS A 299 -7.58 1.39 -11.47
N THR A 300 -7.26 1.84 -10.27
CA THR A 300 -6.43 3.05 -10.04
C THR A 300 -4.96 2.70 -9.79
N MET A 301 -4.61 1.42 -9.65
CA MET A 301 -3.25 0.93 -9.34
C MET A 301 -2.48 0.37 -10.53
N ILE A 302 -3.09 0.29 -11.71
CA ILE A 302 -2.43 -0.12 -12.96
C ILE A 302 -2.24 1.14 -13.84
N PRO A 303 -1.03 1.45 -14.32
CA PRO A 303 -0.80 2.60 -15.19
C PRO A 303 -1.39 2.34 -16.60
N PRO A 304 -1.81 3.37 -17.34
CA PRO A 304 -2.28 3.25 -18.72
C PRO A 304 -1.30 2.51 -19.65
N GLU A 305 -0.01 2.65 -19.41
CA GLU A 305 1.11 2.05 -20.15
C GLU A 305 1.26 0.54 -19.89
N GLY A 306 0.61 0.02 -18.85
CA GLY A 306 0.56 -1.40 -18.50
C GLY A 306 1.59 -1.87 -17.47
N LEU A 307 1.54 -3.17 -17.15
CA LEU A 307 2.18 -3.78 -15.97
C LEU A 307 3.72 -3.71 -15.89
N LYS A 308 4.40 -3.18 -16.92
CA LYS A 308 5.87 -3.06 -16.98
C LYS A 308 6.40 -1.69 -16.58
N GLU A 309 5.53 -0.68 -16.52
CA GLU A 309 5.88 0.71 -16.18
C GLU A 309 5.37 1.11 -14.77
N MET A 310 5.28 0.13 -13.86
CA MET A 310 4.73 0.36 -12.52
C MET A 310 5.68 1.24 -11.68
N GLY A 311 5.17 2.27 -11.02
CA GLY A 311 5.95 3.06 -10.07
C GLY A 311 6.42 4.42 -10.58
N TYR A 312 6.26 4.73 -11.87
CA TYR A 312 6.79 5.98 -12.43
C TYR A 312 6.02 7.24 -11.99
N TYR A 313 6.77 8.30 -11.72
CA TYR A 313 6.26 9.66 -11.52
C TYR A 313 6.68 10.59 -12.66
N THR A 314 5.73 11.31 -13.26
CA THR A 314 6.04 12.46 -14.13
C THR A 314 6.24 13.72 -13.28
N GLU A 315 7.10 14.64 -13.73
CA GLU A 315 7.33 15.91 -13.02
C GLU A 315 6.08 16.80 -13.10
N GLU A 316 5.37 16.72 -14.22
CA GLU A 316 4.12 17.42 -14.50
C GLU A 316 3.04 17.06 -13.48
N ALA A 317 2.91 15.78 -13.10
CA ALA A 317 1.93 15.35 -12.10
C ALA A 317 2.23 15.92 -10.70
N TRP A 318 3.51 16.11 -10.36
CA TRP A 318 3.92 16.75 -9.11
C TRP A 318 3.75 18.28 -9.14
N LYS A 319 4.08 18.94 -10.25
CA LYS A 319 3.84 20.38 -10.47
C LYS A 319 2.35 20.71 -10.38
N HIS A 320 1.52 19.96 -11.09
CA HIS A 320 0.06 20.05 -11.04
C HIS A 320 -0.49 19.91 -9.61
N TYR A 321 0.12 19.04 -8.80
CA TYR A 321 -0.18 18.91 -7.37
C TYR A 321 0.13 20.17 -6.56
N ALA A 322 1.30 20.78 -6.79
CA ALA A 322 1.71 22.02 -6.13
C ALA A 322 0.87 23.22 -6.57
N GLU A 323 0.51 23.29 -7.86
CA GLU A 323 -0.39 24.31 -8.41
C GLU A 323 -1.79 24.26 -7.78
N LEU A 324 -2.39 23.08 -7.65
CA LEU A 324 -3.68 22.93 -6.98
C LEU A 324 -3.60 23.31 -5.50
N LEU A 325 -2.61 22.79 -4.76
CA LEU A 325 -2.45 23.12 -3.34
C LEU A 325 -2.15 24.61 -3.13
N HIS A 326 -1.50 25.28 -4.09
CA HIS A 326 -1.34 26.73 -4.08
C HIS A 326 -2.68 27.47 -4.31
N ALA A 327 -3.45 27.09 -5.33
CA ALA A 327 -4.78 27.66 -5.59
C ALA A 327 -5.74 27.51 -4.39
N GLY A 328 -5.66 26.37 -3.70
CA GLY A 328 -6.37 26.10 -2.45
C GLY A 328 -5.88 26.86 -1.22
N GLY A 329 -4.80 27.64 -1.33
CA GLY A 329 -4.19 28.35 -0.20
C GLY A 329 -3.40 27.47 0.78
N GLN A 330 -3.19 26.20 0.46
CA GLN A 330 -2.42 25.23 1.26
C GLN A 330 -0.90 25.41 1.05
N LEU A 331 -0.50 26.10 -0.01
CA LEU A 331 0.89 26.40 -0.35
C LEU A 331 0.99 27.89 -0.74
N PRO A 332 1.97 28.67 -0.24
CA PRO A 332 2.03 30.11 -0.51
C PRO A 332 2.55 30.46 -1.92
N THR A 333 3.15 29.50 -2.63
CA THR A 333 3.58 29.60 -4.03
C THR A 333 3.53 28.21 -4.67
N ALA A 334 3.16 28.11 -5.94
CA ALA A 334 3.27 26.86 -6.70
C ALA A 334 4.72 26.55 -7.13
N ASP A 335 5.59 27.57 -7.16
CA ASP A 335 7.01 27.44 -7.50
C ASP A 335 7.79 26.85 -6.30
N VAL A 336 7.76 25.52 -6.21
CA VAL A 336 8.48 24.72 -5.22
C VAL A 336 9.26 23.59 -5.92
N PRO A 337 10.41 23.16 -5.38
CA PRO A 337 11.29 22.20 -6.05
C PRO A 337 10.76 20.76 -5.93
N VAL A 338 9.65 20.45 -6.61
CA VAL A 338 8.94 19.16 -6.48
C VAL A 338 9.79 17.92 -6.79
N GLN A 339 10.87 18.09 -7.58
CA GLN A 339 11.84 17.04 -7.91
C GLN A 339 12.62 16.56 -6.66
N THR A 340 12.60 17.31 -5.56
CA THR A 340 13.16 16.85 -4.28
C THR A 340 12.23 15.91 -3.52
N LEU A 341 10.96 15.77 -3.91
CA LEU A 341 9.96 14.94 -3.21
C LEU A 341 9.94 13.48 -3.66
N TYR A 342 10.53 13.18 -4.81
CA TYR A 342 10.53 11.83 -5.37
C TYR A 342 11.86 11.44 -6.03
N THR A 343 11.92 10.19 -6.48
CA THR A 343 12.92 9.66 -7.42
C THR A 343 12.28 8.54 -8.26
N ASN A 344 12.71 8.41 -9.52
CA ASN A 344 12.38 7.29 -10.39
C ASN A 344 13.53 6.28 -10.53
N ASP A 345 14.66 6.47 -9.84
CA ASP A 345 15.91 5.71 -10.03
C ASP A 345 15.72 4.20 -9.83
N PHE A 346 14.76 3.81 -8.98
CA PHE A 346 14.43 2.44 -8.65
C PHE A 346 13.40 1.79 -9.58
N VAL A 347 12.64 2.57 -10.35
CA VAL A 347 11.46 2.09 -11.11
C VAL A 347 11.84 0.97 -12.08
N LYS A 348 12.92 1.15 -12.85
CA LYS A 348 13.41 0.11 -13.77
C LYS A 348 13.77 -1.18 -13.04
N SER A 349 14.53 -1.08 -11.96
CA SER A 349 14.99 -2.24 -11.18
C SER A 349 13.85 -2.92 -10.41
N ILE A 350 12.82 -2.17 -10.01
CA ILE A 350 11.60 -2.70 -9.38
C ILE A 350 10.83 -3.56 -10.37
N ASN A 351 10.68 -3.13 -11.63
CA ASN A 351 9.97 -3.87 -12.70
C ASN A 351 10.80 -4.98 -13.36
N ASP A 352 12.07 -5.15 -12.98
CA ASP A 352 12.95 -6.19 -13.52
C ASP A 352 12.60 -7.60 -12.99
N PHE A 353 11.50 -8.16 -13.49
CA PHE A 353 11.05 -9.53 -13.27
C PHE A 353 10.07 -9.97 -14.37
N ASP A 354 9.85 -11.28 -14.49
CA ASP A 354 8.82 -11.82 -15.36
C ASP A 354 7.42 -11.59 -14.76
N ALA A 355 6.72 -10.57 -15.25
CA ALA A 355 5.36 -10.24 -14.84
C ALA A 355 4.33 -11.30 -15.29
N ASP A 356 4.55 -12.00 -16.41
CA ASP A 356 3.65 -13.04 -16.91
C ASP A 356 3.74 -14.30 -16.03
N ALA A 357 4.94 -14.63 -15.53
CA ALA A 357 5.13 -15.67 -14.51
C ALA A 357 4.41 -15.32 -13.19
N VAL A 358 4.41 -14.05 -12.76
CA VAL A 358 3.64 -13.59 -11.58
C VAL A 358 2.13 -13.74 -11.81
N VAL A 359 1.64 -13.37 -12.99
CA VAL A 359 0.23 -13.55 -13.39
C VAL A 359 -0.15 -15.03 -13.41
N ALA A 360 0.69 -15.90 -13.96
CA ALA A 360 0.45 -17.34 -14.00
C ALA A 360 0.43 -17.97 -12.60
N ALA A 361 1.42 -17.65 -11.75
CA ALA A 361 1.50 -18.13 -10.38
C ALA A 361 0.34 -17.64 -9.49
N ALA A 362 -0.22 -16.47 -9.77
CA ALA A 362 -1.40 -15.96 -9.09
C ALA A 362 -2.69 -16.65 -9.55
N LYS A 363 -2.83 -16.92 -10.86
CA LYS A 363 -3.97 -17.66 -11.43
C LYS A 363 -4.03 -19.12 -10.99
N SER A 364 -2.91 -19.72 -10.58
CA SER A 364 -2.87 -21.08 -10.01
C SER A 364 -3.16 -21.12 -8.49
N LYS A 365 -3.65 -20.04 -7.89
CA LYS A 365 -4.14 -20.01 -6.49
C LYS A 365 -5.66 -20.12 -6.47
N GLU A 366 -6.18 -20.92 -5.55
CA GLU A 366 -7.62 -21.16 -5.37
C GLU A 366 -8.35 -20.03 -4.64
#